data_AF-A0A6N8HK15-F1
#
_entry.id   AF-A0A6N8HK15-F1
#
_cell.length_a   1.000
_cell.length_b   1.000
_cell.length_c   1.000
_cell.angle_alpha   90.00
_cell.angle_beta   90.00
_cell.angle_gamma   90.00
#
_symmetry.space_group_name_H-M   'P 1'
#
loop_
_entity.id
_entity.type
_entity.pdbx_description
1 polymer ?
#
loop_
_entity_poly.entity_id
_entity_poly.type
_entity_poly.pdbx_seq_one_letter_code
_entity_poly.pdbx_strand_id
1 'polypeptide(L)'
;MKKNDVILVKSHTYTSKKISGRRVPSDLIPVYSTQVSARVVLGPQSNAFTNDGLATFLNSWYTVSPQSDRMACRLEGPEIHHKSGADIASEGMFWGAVQVPENGLPILFQVGRSSVGGYTKIAGVIAVDLPLIAQLKPGDYIRFEEVSLQEAHDSYTRQEGMFHCLTLA
;
A
#
# COMPACT_ATOMS: atom_id res chain seq x y z
N MET A 1 0.88 23.69 1.80
CA MET A 1 1.46 24.70 2.70
C MET A 1 2.50 25.48 1.92
N LYS A 2 2.37 26.80 1.90
CA LYS A 2 3.28 27.73 1.24
C LYS A 2 4.06 28.49 2.32
N LYS A 3 5.15 29.15 1.88
CA LYS A 3 5.91 30.05 2.74
C LYS A 3 4.95 31.07 3.38
N ASN A 4 5.09 31.30 4.68
CA ASN A 4 4.30 32.21 5.51
C ASN A 4 2.85 31.75 5.82
N ASP A 5 2.47 30.52 5.51
CA ASP A 5 1.22 29.95 6.03
C ASP A 5 1.29 29.84 7.57
N VAL A 6 0.23 30.25 8.26
CA VAL A 6 0.07 30.11 9.71
C VAL A 6 -0.95 29.01 10.00
N ILE A 7 -0.53 27.94 10.67
CA ILE A 7 -1.43 26.86 11.10
C ILE A 7 -1.94 27.18 12.51
N LEU A 8 -3.22 27.48 12.62
CA LEU A 8 -3.87 27.72 13.90
C LEU A 8 -4.08 26.39 14.64
N VAL A 9 -3.60 26.32 15.89
CA VAL A 9 -3.84 25.18 16.78
C VAL A 9 -4.87 25.57 17.84
N LYS A 10 -5.78 24.66 18.17
CA LYS A 10 -6.72 24.87 19.28
C LYS A 10 -5.97 24.87 20.62
N SER A 11 -6.46 25.63 21.59
CA SER A 11 -6.04 25.49 22.98
C SER A 11 -6.40 24.08 23.46
N HIS A 12 -5.44 23.38 24.07
CA HIS A 12 -5.63 22.00 24.51
C HIS A 12 -6.14 21.99 25.96
N THR A 13 -7.13 21.15 26.24
CA THR A 13 -7.70 20.97 27.59
C THR A 13 -6.86 20.06 28.49
N TYR A 14 -5.87 19.35 27.93
CA TYR A 14 -5.02 18.42 28.66
C TYR A 14 -3.85 19.15 29.33
N THR A 15 -3.72 19.00 30.65
CA THR A 15 -2.52 19.45 31.37
C THR A 15 -1.33 18.62 30.91
N SER A 16 -0.27 19.27 30.42
CA SER A 16 0.95 18.62 29.91
C SER A 16 1.51 17.54 30.84
N LYS A 17 1.29 17.65 32.16
CA LYS A 17 1.66 16.65 33.17
C LYS A 17 1.11 15.24 32.92
N LYS A 18 -0.08 15.06 32.34
CA LYS A 18 -0.67 13.72 32.12
C LYS A 18 -0.07 12.95 30.94
N ILE A 19 0.55 13.66 30.00
CA ILE A 19 1.08 13.11 28.75
C ILE A 19 2.60 13.26 28.61
N SER A 20 3.22 14.10 29.45
CA SER A 20 4.67 14.31 29.47
C SER A 20 5.41 13.00 29.75
N GLY A 21 6.45 12.72 28.97
CA GLY A 21 7.30 11.53 29.11
C GLY A 21 6.76 10.26 28.44
N ARG A 22 5.51 10.25 27.95
CA ARG A 22 5.01 9.11 27.15
C ARG A 22 5.77 9.02 25.84
N ARG A 23 6.12 7.78 25.46
CA ARG A 23 6.72 7.46 24.17
C ARG A 23 6.07 6.19 23.63
N VAL A 24 6.06 6.06 22.31
CA VAL A 24 5.72 4.79 21.67
C VAL A 24 6.83 3.80 22.03
N PRO A 25 6.51 2.61 22.56
CA PRO A 25 7.48 1.54 22.75
C PRO A 25 8.22 1.27 21.44
N SER A 26 9.54 1.08 21.51
CA SER A 26 10.40 1.02 20.31
C SER A 26 10.07 -0.16 19.39
N ASP A 27 9.56 -1.25 19.95
CA ASP A 27 9.07 -2.44 19.26
C ASP A 27 7.79 -2.19 18.46
N LEU A 28 7.05 -1.11 18.75
CA LEU A 28 5.85 -0.71 18.02
C LEU A 28 6.15 0.33 16.93
N ILE A 29 7.41 0.77 16.79
CA ILE A 29 7.82 1.70 15.74
C ILE A 29 8.14 0.88 14.47
N PRO A 30 7.45 1.11 13.35
CA PRO A 30 7.72 0.36 12.12
C PRO A 30 9.12 0.62 11.60
N VAL A 31 9.77 -0.43 11.08
CA VAL A 31 11.05 -0.32 10.38
C VAL A 31 10.75 -0.08 8.89
N TYR A 32 11.24 1.04 8.37
CA TYR A 32 11.13 1.39 6.96
C TYR A 32 12.47 1.13 6.26
N SER A 33 12.46 0.18 5.32
CA SER A 33 13.59 -0.22 4.49
C SER A 33 13.42 0.29 3.05
N THR A 34 14.53 0.31 2.30
CA THR A 34 14.54 0.56 0.84
C THR A 34 14.09 -0.66 0.03
N GLN A 35 13.75 -1.76 0.70
CA GLN A 35 13.26 -3.00 0.11
C GLN A 35 12.07 -3.51 0.94
N VAL A 36 10.89 -3.60 0.34
CA VAL A 36 9.65 -3.98 1.02
C VAL A 36 9.07 -5.27 0.43
N SER A 37 8.69 -6.21 1.29
CA SER A 37 7.84 -7.35 0.94
C SER A 37 6.40 -6.95 1.29
N ALA A 38 5.57 -6.65 0.30
CA ALA A 38 4.19 -6.23 0.51
C ALA A 38 3.27 -7.44 0.42
N ARG A 39 2.53 -7.72 1.50
CA ARG A 39 1.57 -8.83 1.52
C ARG A 39 0.29 -8.44 0.78
N VAL A 40 -0.19 -9.36 -0.05
CA VAL A 40 -1.33 -9.13 -0.95
C VAL A 40 -2.32 -10.27 -0.93
N VAL A 41 -3.59 -9.93 -1.15
CA VAL A 41 -4.63 -10.91 -1.49
C VAL A 41 -4.85 -10.83 -3.00
N LEU A 42 -4.73 -11.95 -3.71
CA LEU A 42 -4.94 -11.99 -5.16
C LEU A 42 -6.39 -11.65 -5.54
N GLY A 43 -6.55 -11.00 -6.68
CA GLY A 43 -7.84 -10.57 -7.22
C GLY A 43 -8.13 -9.08 -7.00
N PRO A 44 -9.30 -8.61 -7.47
CA PRO A 44 -10.45 -9.40 -7.93
C PRO A 44 -10.34 -10.01 -9.33
N GLN A 45 -9.42 -9.57 -10.19
CA GLN A 45 -9.26 -10.08 -11.56
C GLN A 45 -7.98 -10.91 -11.78
N SER A 46 -7.52 -11.65 -10.77
CA SER A 46 -6.34 -12.52 -10.90
C SER A 46 -6.50 -13.56 -12.01
N ASN A 47 -7.74 -13.98 -12.28
CA ASN A 47 -8.07 -14.90 -13.38
C ASN A 47 -7.79 -14.33 -14.79
N ALA A 48 -7.71 -13.01 -14.96
CA ALA A 48 -7.37 -12.35 -16.22
C ALA A 48 -5.88 -12.47 -16.58
N PHE A 49 -5.04 -12.92 -15.64
CA PHE A 49 -3.60 -13.09 -15.82
C PHE A 49 -3.23 -14.53 -16.13
N THR A 50 -2.15 -14.71 -16.88
CA THR A 50 -1.56 -16.03 -17.13
C THR A 50 -0.95 -16.60 -15.86
N ASN A 51 -0.73 -17.91 -15.81
CA ASN A 51 -0.02 -18.52 -14.68
C ASN A 51 1.40 -17.95 -14.56
N ASP A 52 2.09 -17.76 -15.69
CA ASP A 52 3.40 -17.12 -15.73
C ASP A 52 3.34 -15.67 -15.26
N GLY A 53 2.31 -14.91 -15.64
CA GLY A 53 2.11 -13.54 -15.16
C GLY A 53 1.91 -13.46 -13.64
N LEU A 54 1.11 -14.35 -13.05
CA LEU A 54 0.96 -14.47 -11.59
C LEU A 54 2.31 -14.84 -10.93
N ALA A 55 3.05 -15.78 -11.51
CA ALA A 55 4.37 -16.16 -11.02
C ALA A 55 5.36 -14.98 -11.11
N THR A 56 5.36 -14.23 -12.20
CA THR A 56 6.19 -13.02 -12.38
C THR A 56 5.87 -12.00 -11.30
N PHE A 57 4.58 -11.72 -11.08
CA PHE A 57 4.12 -10.77 -10.07
C PHE A 57 4.59 -11.12 -8.66
N LEU A 58 4.49 -12.40 -8.26
CA LEU A 58 4.82 -12.85 -6.91
C LEU A 58 6.31 -13.13 -6.67
N ASN A 59 7.07 -13.43 -7.72
CA ASN A 59 8.49 -13.83 -7.58
C ASN A 59 9.49 -12.76 -8.02
N SER A 60 9.04 -11.63 -8.54
CA SER A 60 9.91 -10.54 -9.01
C SER A 60 10.05 -9.41 -8.01
N TRP A 61 11.21 -8.76 -8.04
CA TRP A 61 11.38 -7.42 -7.48
C TRP A 61 11.04 -6.38 -8.54
N TYR A 62 10.37 -5.33 -8.10
CA TYR A 62 10.06 -4.16 -8.88
C TYR A 62 10.71 -2.92 -8.28
N THR A 63 11.19 -2.02 -9.13
CA THR A 63 11.77 -0.75 -8.74
C THR A 63 10.70 0.33 -8.76
N VAL A 64 10.65 1.16 -7.73
CA VAL A 64 9.75 2.31 -7.69
C VAL A 64 10.19 3.36 -8.69
N SER A 65 9.31 3.72 -9.62
CA SER A 65 9.57 4.68 -10.68
C SER A 65 9.59 6.12 -10.13
N PRO A 66 10.42 7.02 -10.70
CA PRO A 66 10.36 8.45 -10.42
C PRO A 66 9.03 9.13 -10.78
N GLN A 67 8.16 8.45 -11.55
CA GLN A 67 6.79 8.92 -11.84
C GLN A 67 5.78 8.62 -10.73
N SER A 68 6.22 8.06 -9.60
CA SER A 68 5.37 7.75 -8.45
C SER A 68 5.00 9.00 -7.66
N ASP A 69 3.76 9.07 -7.21
CA ASP A 69 3.22 10.18 -6.44
C ASP A 69 2.16 9.72 -5.42
N ARG A 70 1.43 10.69 -4.84
CA ARG A 70 0.37 10.39 -3.87
C ARG A 70 -0.85 9.69 -4.50
N MET A 71 -0.98 9.68 -5.82
CA MET A 71 -2.06 8.97 -6.53
C MET A 71 -1.69 7.49 -6.74
N ALA A 72 -0.46 7.22 -7.18
CA ALA A 72 -0.01 5.87 -7.45
C ALA A 72 1.50 5.69 -7.31
N CYS A 73 1.90 4.53 -6.80
CA CYS A 73 3.26 4.02 -6.87
C CYS A 73 3.39 3.20 -8.16
N ARG A 74 4.19 3.72 -9.11
CA ARG A 74 4.42 3.11 -10.42
C ARG A 74 5.68 2.28 -10.35
N LEU A 75 5.61 1.06 -10.88
CA LEU A 75 6.65 0.07 -10.70
C LEU A 75 7.26 -0.34 -12.04
N GLU A 76 8.57 -0.43 -12.07
CA GLU A 76 9.37 -0.87 -13.21
C GLU A 76 9.97 -2.25 -12.91
N GLY A 77 9.98 -3.16 -13.87
CA GLY A 77 10.45 -4.53 -13.68
C GLY A 77 9.93 -5.48 -14.75
N PRO A 78 9.93 -6.80 -14.47
CA PRO A 78 9.42 -7.80 -15.40
C PRO A 78 7.94 -7.61 -15.73
N GLU A 79 7.59 -7.73 -17.02
CA GLU A 79 6.22 -7.57 -17.51
C GLU A 79 5.32 -8.72 -17.05
N ILE A 80 4.13 -8.36 -16.56
CA ILE A 80 3.10 -9.30 -16.11
C ILE A 80 2.14 -9.54 -17.28
N HIS A 81 2.01 -10.80 -17.71
CA HIS A 81 1.22 -11.14 -18.90
C HIS A 81 -0.24 -11.49 -18.59
N HIS A 82 -1.16 -10.85 -19.34
CA HIS A 82 -2.60 -11.14 -19.35
C HIS A 82 -2.95 -12.33 -20.26
N LYS A 83 -4.09 -12.97 -20.02
CA LYS A 83 -4.65 -14.02 -20.87
C LYS A 83 -5.38 -13.46 -22.09
N SER A 84 -6.13 -12.38 -21.91
CA SER A 84 -7.08 -11.87 -22.92
C SER A 84 -7.15 -10.34 -23.00
N GLY A 85 -6.19 -9.64 -22.38
CA GLY A 85 -6.13 -8.17 -22.32
C GLY A 85 -6.25 -7.63 -20.90
N ALA A 86 -5.92 -6.35 -20.75
CA ALA A 86 -5.88 -5.61 -19.49
C ALA A 86 -7.14 -4.79 -19.23
N ASP A 87 -7.91 -4.46 -20.27
CA ASP A 87 -9.08 -3.59 -20.19
C ASP A 87 -10.29 -4.31 -19.56
N ILE A 88 -11.02 -3.58 -18.71
CA ILE A 88 -12.29 -4.01 -18.12
C ILE A 88 -13.30 -2.85 -18.12
N ALA A 89 -14.57 -3.18 -17.90
CA ALA A 89 -15.56 -2.16 -17.57
C ALA A 89 -15.08 -1.37 -16.33
N SER A 90 -15.26 -0.05 -16.39
CA SER A 90 -14.84 0.85 -15.30
C SER A 90 -15.51 0.44 -13.99
N GLU A 91 -14.69 0.22 -12.96
CA GLU A 91 -15.14 -0.23 -11.64
C GLU A 91 -14.44 0.49 -10.50
N GLY A 92 -14.96 0.31 -9.28
CA GLY A 92 -14.46 0.98 -8.09
C GLY A 92 -13.01 0.64 -7.76
N MET A 93 -12.23 1.65 -7.38
CA MET A 93 -10.83 1.53 -7.01
C MET A 93 -10.61 1.72 -5.51
N PHE A 94 -9.83 0.84 -4.90
CA PHE A 94 -9.53 0.87 -3.46
C PHE A 94 -8.04 1.08 -3.18
N TRP A 95 -7.73 1.47 -1.94
CA TRP A 95 -6.35 1.80 -1.55
C TRP A 95 -5.57 0.50 -1.48
N GLY A 96 -4.40 0.44 -2.11
CA GLY A 96 -3.63 -0.79 -2.20
C GLY A 96 -3.98 -1.68 -3.38
N ALA A 97 -4.94 -1.30 -4.23
CA ALA A 97 -5.19 -2.03 -5.46
C ALA A 97 -3.94 -1.99 -6.37
N VAL A 98 -3.52 -3.16 -6.85
CA VAL A 98 -2.43 -3.30 -7.82
C VAL A 98 -3.04 -3.57 -9.18
N GLN A 99 -2.99 -2.56 -10.04
CA GLN A 99 -3.52 -2.61 -11.39
C GLN A 99 -2.39 -2.88 -12.38
N VAL A 100 -2.65 -3.67 -13.41
CA VAL A 100 -1.67 -3.95 -14.46
C VAL A 100 -2.29 -3.58 -15.82
N PRO A 101 -1.90 -2.45 -16.43
CA PRO A 101 -2.31 -2.07 -17.78
C PRO A 101 -1.67 -2.97 -18.85
N GLU A 102 -1.99 -2.73 -20.13
CA GLU A 102 -1.47 -3.49 -21.29
C GLU A 102 0.06 -3.55 -21.38
N ASN A 103 0.78 -2.58 -20.82
CA ASN A 103 2.24 -2.59 -20.79
C ASN A 103 2.84 -3.58 -19.77
N GLY A 104 2.01 -4.33 -19.03
CA GLY A 104 2.46 -5.34 -18.06
C GLY A 104 3.12 -4.79 -16.80
N LEU A 105 3.21 -3.47 -16.63
CA LEU A 105 3.89 -2.85 -15.49
C LEU A 105 2.90 -2.56 -14.35
N PRO A 106 3.15 -3.05 -13.12
CA PRO A 106 2.20 -2.87 -12.03
C PRO A 106 2.14 -1.41 -11.54
N ILE A 107 0.92 -0.98 -11.22
CA ILE A 107 0.61 0.32 -10.64
C ILE A 107 -0.15 0.10 -9.34
N LEU A 108 0.47 0.47 -8.22
CA LEU A 108 -0.10 0.32 -6.89
C LEU A 108 -0.76 1.63 -6.45
N PHE A 109 -2.07 1.64 -6.36
CA PHE A 109 -2.83 2.85 -6.08
C PHE A 109 -2.77 3.29 -4.63
N GLN A 110 -2.50 4.58 -4.44
CA GLN A 110 -2.29 5.21 -3.15
C GLN A 110 -3.54 5.96 -2.67
N VAL A 111 -3.41 6.68 -1.56
CA VAL A 111 -4.52 7.42 -0.93
C VAL A 111 -5.11 8.53 -1.81
N GLY A 112 -4.36 9.08 -2.78
CA GLY A 112 -4.82 10.12 -3.71
C GLY A 112 -5.41 9.62 -5.03
N ARG A 113 -5.57 8.30 -5.20
CA ARG A 113 -6.08 7.65 -6.42
C ARG A 113 -7.47 8.15 -6.84
N SER A 114 -7.80 7.93 -8.12
CA SER A 114 -9.18 8.03 -8.63
C SER A 114 -10.09 6.99 -7.98
N SER A 115 -11.39 7.28 -7.87
CA SER A 115 -12.40 6.35 -7.35
C SER A 115 -12.76 5.23 -8.32
N VAL A 116 -12.43 5.37 -9.61
CA VAL A 116 -12.78 4.44 -10.68
C VAL A 116 -11.56 4.16 -11.56
N GLY A 117 -11.42 2.92 -12.04
CA GLY A 117 -10.39 2.51 -13.00
C GLY A 117 -10.91 1.47 -14.00
N GLY A 118 -10.32 1.44 -15.19
CA GLY A 118 -10.74 0.60 -16.32
C GLY A 118 -9.79 -0.54 -16.67
N TYR A 119 -8.86 -0.90 -15.78
CA TYR A 119 -7.95 -2.02 -16.02
C TYR A 119 -8.00 -3.06 -14.89
N THR A 120 -7.63 -4.29 -15.26
CA THR A 120 -7.54 -5.45 -14.39
C THR A 120 -6.64 -5.20 -13.17
N LYS A 121 -7.11 -5.63 -11.99
CA LYS A 121 -6.33 -5.63 -10.76
C LYS A 121 -5.92 -7.06 -10.45
N ILE A 122 -4.61 -7.27 -10.35
CA ILE A 122 -4.03 -8.57 -10.07
C ILE A 122 -4.15 -8.93 -8.58
N ALA A 123 -4.07 -7.93 -7.70
CA ALA A 123 -4.12 -8.12 -6.25
C ALA A 123 -4.51 -6.83 -5.51
N GLY A 124 -4.84 -6.97 -4.22
CA GLY A 124 -4.93 -5.88 -3.26
C GLY A 124 -3.93 -6.04 -2.13
N VAL A 125 -3.14 -5.00 -1.84
CA VAL A 125 -2.27 -4.98 -0.66
C VAL A 125 -3.11 -4.89 0.61
N ILE A 126 -2.73 -5.66 1.63
CA ILE A 126 -3.40 -5.64 2.92
C ILE A 126 -3.19 -4.31 3.65
N ALA A 127 -4.20 -3.87 4.40
CA ALA A 127 -4.22 -2.54 5.01
C ALA A 127 -2.99 -2.21 5.87
N VAL A 128 -2.49 -3.19 6.62
CA VAL A 128 -1.39 -3.01 7.58
C VAL A 128 -0.03 -2.73 6.92
N ASP A 129 0.15 -3.10 5.64
CA ASP A 129 1.40 -2.93 4.89
C ASP A 129 1.41 -1.64 4.07
N LEU A 130 0.25 -0.99 3.88
CA LEU A 130 0.13 0.27 3.12
C LEU A 130 1.02 1.42 3.65
N PRO A 131 1.20 1.59 4.97
CA PRO A 131 2.12 2.61 5.49
C PRO A 131 3.58 2.39 5.09
N LEU A 132 4.01 1.13 4.94
CA LEU A 132 5.38 0.80 4.51
C LEU A 132 5.60 1.26 3.07
N ILE A 133 4.63 0.97 2.19
CA ILE A 133 4.67 1.35 0.78
C ILE A 133 4.63 2.86 0.62
N ALA A 134 3.86 3.56 1.45
CA ALA A 134 3.79 5.02 1.43
C ALA A 134 5.12 5.72 1.76
N GLN A 135 6.11 4.99 2.32
CA GLN A 135 7.47 5.50 2.57
C GLN A 135 8.47 5.20 1.46
N LEU A 136 8.11 4.37 0.47
CA LEU A 136 8.98 4.06 -0.65
C LEU A 136 9.26 5.30 -1.51
N LYS A 137 10.48 5.38 -2.02
CA LYS A 137 10.98 6.46 -2.88
C LYS A 137 11.41 5.90 -4.23
N PRO A 138 11.52 6.75 -5.27
CA PRO A 138 12.12 6.34 -6.53
C PRO A 138 13.48 5.65 -6.33
N GLY A 139 13.63 4.47 -6.92
CA GLY A 139 14.82 3.61 -6.76
C GLY A 139 14.77 2.59 -5.62
N ASP A 140 13.80 2.69 -4.71
CA ASP A 140 13.52 1.62 -3.74
C ASP A 140 12.86 0.42 -4.43
N TYR A 141 12.85 -0.74 -3.75
CA TYR A 141 12.35 -1.99 -4.29
C TYR A 141 11.13 -2.50 -3.53
N ILE A 142 10.22 -3.13 -4.26
CA ILE A 142 9.06 -3.81 -3.71
C ILE A 142 8.89 -5.18 -4.38
N ARG A 143 8.49 -6.17 -3.60
CA ARG A 143 7.98 -7.45 -4.10
C ARG A 143 6.65 -7.76 -3.44
N PHE A 144 5.90 -8.70 -4.01
CA PHE A 144 4.58 -9.07 -3.53
C PHE A 144 4.57 -10.49 -2.97
N GLU A 145 3.90 -10.66 -1.85
CA GLU A 145 3.77 -11.96 -1.17
C GLU A 145 2.30 -12.27 -0.98
N GLU A 146 1.82 -13.37 -1.55
CA GLU A 146 0.43 -13.78 -1.38
C GLU A 146 0.16 -14.20 0.06
N VAL A 147 -0.94 -13.69 0.62
CA VAL A 147 -1.51 -14.13 1.89
C VAL A 147 -2.98 -14.43 1.72
N SER A 148 -3.50 -15.29 2.59
CA SER A 148 -4.93 -15.53 2.69
C SER A 148 -5.68 -14.31 3.22
N LEU A 149 -6.96 -14.21 2.89
CA LEU A 149 -7.85 -13.20 3.46
C LEU A 149 -7.92 -13.30 5.01
N GLN A 150 -7.79 -14.51 5.55
CA GLN A 150 -7.77 -14.72 7.00
C GLN A 150 -6.53 -14.10 7.63
N GLU A 151 -5.34 -14.37 7.10
CA GLU A 151 -4.08 -13.78 7.58
C GLU A 151 -4.07 -12.25 7.47
N ALA A 152 -4.70 -11.71 6.42
CA ALA A 152 -4.88 -10.27 6.24
C ALA A 152 -5.75 -9.67 7.38
N HIS A 153 -6.88 -10.31 7.71
CA HIS A 153 -7.74 -9.87 8.81
C HIS A 153 -7.06 -10.03 10.17
N ASP A 154 -6.40 -11.15 10.42
CA ASP A 154 -5.68 -11.39 11.68
C ASP A 154 -4.58 -10.34 11.90
N SER A 155 -3.85 -9.99 10.84
CA SER A 155 -2.85 -8.91 10.87
C SER A 155 -3.49 -7.56 11.20
N TYR A 156 -4.65 -7.26 10.59
CA TYR A 156 -5.39 -6.02 10.84
C TYR A 156 -5.88 -5.92 12.30
N THR A 157 -6.54 -6.97 12.81
CA THR A 157 -7.00 -7.02 14.21
C THR A 157 -5.84 -6.89 15.20
N ARG A 158 -4.69 -7.51 14.90
CA ARG A 158 -3.49 -7.37 15.73
C ARG A 158 -2.99 -5.92 15.78
N GLN A 159 -2.97 -5.23 14.64
CA GLN A 159 -2.57 -3.82 14.58
C GLN A 159 -3.55 -2.91 15.34
N GLU A 160 -4.85 -3.13 15.21
CA GLU A 160 -5.86 -2.37 15.95
C GLU A 160 -5.72 -2.59 17.47
N GLY A 161 -5.48 -3.83 17.91
CA GLY A 161 -5.20 -4.15 19.32
C GLY A 161 -3.94 -3.44 19.84
N MET A 162 -2.91 -3.31 19.02
CA MET A 162 -1.71 -2.53 19.33
C MET A 162 -2.02 -1.03 19.47
N PHE A 163 -2.83 -0.43 18.59
CA PHE A 163 -3.19 0.98 18.76
C PHE A 163 -4.05 1.21 20.00
N HIS A 164 -4.91 0.26 20.35
CA HIS A 164 -5.70 0.35 21.56
C HIS A 164 -4.84 0.47 22.83
N CYS A 165 -3.71 -0.25 22.92
CA CYS A 165 -2.81 -0.17 24.08
C CYS A 165 -2.09 1.18 24.21
N LEU A 166 -2.09 2.01 23.16
CA LEU A 166 -1.51 3.36 23.16
C LEU A 166 -2.49 4.44 23.65
N THR A 167 -3.77 4.12 23.80
CA THR A 167 -4.82 5.07 24.18
C THR A 167 -4.55 5.70 25.57
N LEU A 168 -4.96 6.96 25.74
CA LEU A 168 -5.00 7.59 27.06
C LEU A 168 -6.24 7.05 27.80
N ALA A 169 -6.04 6.39 28.94
CA ALA A 169 -7.13 6.09 29.87
C ALA A 169 -7.72 7.38 30.46
#